data_AF-A0A212LI99-F1
#
_entry.id   AF-A0A212LI99-F1
#
_cell.length_a   1.000
_cell.length_b   1.000
_cell.length_c   1.000
_cell.angle_alpha   90.00
_cell.angle_beta   90.00
_cell.angle_gamma   90.00
#
_symmetry.space_group_name_H-M   'P 1'
#
loop_
_entity.id
_entity.type
_entity.pdbx_description
1 polymer ?
#
loop_
_entity_poly.entity_id
_entity_poly.type
_entity_poly.pdbx_seq_one_letter_code
_entity_poly.pdbx_strand_id
1 'polypeptide(L)'
;MSALTIANIDPETEAGLRRLAERNGRTLEAEIADLLAKAAASVAPPVEDPKAKGLGSEIVAMFAKHGGFDLPERQRWPVPEPIDFDTPDYDR
;
A
#
# COMPACT_ATOMS: atom_id res chain seq x y z
N MET A 1 -3.76 -11.17 -5.55
CA MET A 1 -5.14 -11.32 -6.04
C MET A 1 -5.90 -12.09 -4.96
N SER A 2 -6.88 -11.47 -4.33
CA SER A 2 -7.74 -12.11 -3.31
C SER A 2 -9.12 -12.33 -3.92
N ALA A 3 -9.75 -13.47 -3.61
CA ALA A 3 -11.10 -13.78 -4.04
C ALA A 3 -12.02 -13.84 -2.82
N LEU A 4 -13.26 -13.35 -2.98
CA LEU A 4 -14.31 -13.41 -1.96
C LEU A 4 -15.53 -14.09 -2.58
N THR A 5 -16.05 -15.11 -1.90
CA THR A 5 -17.30 -15.78 -2.28
C THR A 5 -18.42 -15.30 -1.36
N ILE A 6 -19.51 -14.81 -1.94
CA ILE A 6 -20.72 -14.43 -1.22
C ILE A 6 -21.79 -15.49 -1.51
N ALA A 7 -22.22 -16.21 -0.48
CA ALA A 7 -23.26 -17.23 -0.57
C ALA A 7 -24.62 -16.67 -0.10
N ASN A 8 -25.70 -17.33 -0.50
CA ASN A 8 -27.08 -17.01 -0.08
C ASN A 8 -27.51 -15.57 -0.38
N ILE A 9 -27.13 -15.04 -1.54
CA ILE A 9 -27.66 -13.76 -2.02
C ILE A 9 -29.12 -13.96 -2.46
N ASP A 10 -29.99 -13.05 -2.03
CA ASP A 10 -31.38 -13.06 -2.46
C ASP A 10 -31.48 -12.73 -3.97
N PRO A 11 -32.33 -13.43 -4.77
CA PRO A 11 -32.41 -13.21 -6.21
C PRO A 11 -32.77 -11.78 -6.61
N GLU A 12 -33.57 -11.07 -5.81
CA GLU A 12 -33.92 -9.68 -6.08
C GLU A 12 -32.68 -8.77 -5.92
N THR A 13 -31.86 -9.07 -4.92
CA THR A 13 -30.59 -8.36 -4.69
C THR A 13 -29.61 -8.59 -5.84
N GLU A 14 -29.45 -9.84 -6.31
CA GLU A 14 -28.60 -10.13 -7.46
C GLU A 14 -29.06 -9.40 -8.72
N ALA A 15 -30.37 -9.40 -8.99
CA ALA A 15 -30.95 -8.69 -10.13
C ALA A 15 -30.71 -7.16 -10.03
N GLY A 16 -30.84 -6.59 -8.85
CA GLY A 16 -30.53 -5.18 -8.58
C GLY A 16 -29.07 -4.83 -8.87
N LEU A 17 -28.13 -5.65 -8.39
CA LEU A 17 -26.69 -5.47 -8.62
C LEU A 17 -26.33 -5.59 -10.11
N ARG A 18 -26.97 -6.52 -10.84
CA ARG A 18 -26.76 -6.67 -12.28
C ARG A 18 -27.21 -5.44 -13.06
N ARG A 19 -28.40 -4.91 -12.76
CA ARG A 19 -28.90 -3.66 -13.38
C ARG A 19 -27.99 -2.47 -13.07
N LEU A 20 -27.47 -2.41 -11.85
CA LEU A 20 -26.53 -1.36 -11.44
C LEU A 20 -25.22 -1.43 -12.23
N ALA A 21 -24.67 -2.64 -12.40
CA ALA A 21 -23.46 -2.86 -13.19
C ALA A 21 -23.66 -2.48 -14.67
N GLU A 22 -24.78 -2.88 -15.27
CA GLU A 22 -25.15 -2.51 -16.64
C GLU A 22 -25.25 -0.99 -16.80
N ARG A 23 -25.93 -0.32 -15.86
CA ARG A 23 -26.07 1.14 -15.86
C ARG A 23 -24.71 1.85 -15.80
N ASN A 24 -23.77 1.29 -15.05
CA ASN A 24 -22.44 1.87 -14.87
C ASN A 24 -21.43 1.38 -15.93
N GLY A 25 -21.84 0.53 -16.88
CA GLY A 25 -20.97 -0.01 -17.93
C GLY A 25 -19.85 -0.91 -17.40
N ARG A 26 -20.09 -1.63 -16.30
CA ARG A 26 -19.11 -2.49 -15.62
C ARG A 26 -19.57 -3.93 -15.57
N THR A 27 -18.64 -4.85 -15.31
CA THR A 27 -18.99 -6.22 -14.95
C THR A 27 -19.62 -6.24 -13.56
N LEU A 28 -20.45 -7.26 -13.28
CA LEU A 28 -21.05 -7.45 -11.97
C LEU A 28 -19.99 -7.52 -10.86
N GLU A 29 -18.91 -8.25 -11.10
CA GLU A 29 -17.78 -8.37 -10.16
C GLU A 29 -17.13 -7.02 -9.88
N ALA A 30 -16.83 -6.22 -10.92
CA ALA A 30 -16.21 -4.91 -10.75
C ALA A 30 -17.12 -3.94 -9.99
N GLU A 31 -18.42 -4.00 -10.24
CA GLU A 31 -19.40 -3.17 -9.52
C GLU A 31 -19.51 -3.58 -8.05
N ILE A 32 -19.58 -4.88 -7.75
CA ILE A 32 -19.61 -5.39 -6.37
C ILE A 32 -18.33 -5.01 -5.63
N ALA A 33 -17.17 -5.16 -6.26
CA ALA A 33 -15.89 -4.78 -5.66
C ALA A 33 -15.82 -3.28 -5.33
N ASP A 34 -16.26 -2.41 -6.24
CA ASP A 34 -16.30 -0.96 -6.01
C ASP A 34 -17.28 -0.57 -4.88
N LEU A 35 -18.44 -1.22 -4.81
CA LEU A 35 -19.40 -1.01 -3.72
C LEU A 35 -18.84 -1.44 -2.36
N LEU A 36 -18.22 -2.62 -2.29
CA LEU A 36 -17.58 -3.11 -1.06
C LEU A 36 -16.43 -2.21 -0.62
N ALA A 37 -15.63 -1.70 -1.56
CA ALA A 37 -14.55 -0.76 -1.26
C ALA A 37 -15.09 0.54 -0.67
N LYS A 38 -16.13 1.12 -1.27
CA LYS A 38 -16.80 2.33 -0.77
C LYS A 38 -17.42 2.11 0.61
N ALA A 39 -18.10 0.98 0.81
CA ALA A 39 -18.69 0.62 2.09
C ALA A 39 -17.61 0.47 3.17
N ALA A 40 -16.52 -0.24 2.88
CA ALA A 40 -15.41 -0.41 3.81
C ALA A 40 -14.76 0.94 4.20
N ALA A 41 -14.56 1.83 3.22
CA ALA A 41 -14.02 3.18 3.46
C ALA A 41 -14.95 4.07 4.30
N SER A 42 -16.25 3.77 4.36
CA SER A 42 -17.22 4.54 5.16
C SER A 42 -17.28 4.12 6.63
N VAL A 43 -16.87 2.89 6.95
CA VAL A 43 -16.99 2.30 8.30
C VAL A 43 -15.66 2.32 9.06
N ALA A 44 -14.54 2.16 8.35
CA ALA A 44 -13.22 2.28 8.92
C ALA A 44 -12.51 3.49 8.30
N PRO A 45 -11.71 4.27 9.06
CA PRO A 45 -10.67 5.05 8.43
C PRO A 45 -9.89 4.09 7.52
N PRO A 46 -9.49 4.52 6.30
CA PRO A 46 -8.82 3.64 5.35
C PRO A 46 -7.78 2.85 6.11
N VAL A 47 -7.87 1.51 6.07
CA VAL A 47 -6.82 0.67 6.61
C VAL A 47 -5.58 1.14 5.87
N GLU A 48 -4.77 1.95 6.55
CA GLU A 48 -3.52 2.42 6.01
C GLU A 48 -2.73 1.14 5.84
N ASP A 49 -2.79 0.55 4.64
CA ASP A 49 -1.77 -0.41 4.26
C ASP A 49 -0.47 0.37 4.49
N PRO A 50 0.40 -0.06 5.43
CA PRO A 50 1.65 0.64 5.67
C PRO A 50 2.51 0.71 4.40
N LYS A 51 2.15 -0.07 3.37
CA LYS A 51 2.72 -0.05 2.02
C LYS A 51 2.02 0.90 1.04
N ALA A 52 0.79 1.36 1.30
CA ALA A 52 0.08 2.32 0.44
C ALA A 52 0.63 3.75 0.57
N LYS A 53 1.24 4.08 1.71
CA LYS A 53 2.15 5.23 1.79
C LYS A 53 3.50 4.78 1.25
N GLY A 54 3.82 5.18 0.02
CA GLY A 54 5.15 4.93 -0.54
C GLY A 54 6.23 5.50 0.37
N LEU A 55 7.42 4.90 0.36
CA LEU A 55 8.57 5.30 1.21
C LEU A 55 8.79 6.82 1.26
N GLY A 56 8.62 7.51 0.12
CA GLY A 56 8.72 8.97 0.05
C GLY A 56 7.70 9.71 0.90
N SER A 57 6.44 9.25 0.93
CA SER A 57 5.37 9.85 1.74
C SER A 57 5.62 9.70 3.24
N GLU A 58 6.14 8.53 3.65
CA GLU A 58 6.55 8.28 5.04
C GLU A 58 7.72 9.18 5.46
N ILE A 59 8.74 9.31 4.61
CA ILE A 59 9.87 10.21 4.84
C ILE A 59 9.37 11.66 4.99
N VAL A 60 8.52 12.13 4.08
CA VAL A 60 7.94 13.49 4.16
C VAL A 60 7.15 13.68 5.46
N ALA A 61 6.30 12.72 5.84
CA ALA A 61 5.53 12.80 7.08
C ALA A 61 6.43 12.87 8.34
N MET A 62 7.53 12.11 8.35
CA MET A 62 8.50 12.13 9.46
C MET A 62 9.11 13.52 9.66
N PHE A 63 9.42 14.25 8.58
CA PHE A 63 10.08 15.56 8.63
C PHE A 63 9.12 16.75 8.61
N ALA A 64 7.87 16.59 8.18
CA ALA A 64 6.86 17.65 8.08
C ALA A 64 6.58 18.35 9.43
N LYS A 65 6.53 17.58 10.53
CA LYS A 65 6.36 18.12 11.90
C LYS A 65 7.48 19.05 12.35
N HIS A 66 8.61 19.05 11.63
CA HIS A 66 9.79 19.85 11.96
C HIS A 66 10.05 20.96 10.93
N GLY A 67 9.15 21.16 9.95
CA GLY A 67 9.29 22.20 8.93
C GLY A 67 10.24 21.86 7.77
N GLY A 68 10.69 20.60 7.67
CA GLY A 68 11.71 20.19 6.71
C GLY A 68 13.14 20.51 7.17
N PHE A 69 14.12 19.86 6.58
CA PHE A 69 15.54 20.04 6.91
C PHE A 69 16.38 20.11 5.64
N ASP A 70 17.25 21.10 5.57
CA ASP A 70 18.39 21.08 4.66
C ASP A 70 19.56 20.38 5.35
N LEU A 71 19.93 19.21 4.83
CA LEU A 71 21.07 18.46 5.36
C LEU A 71 22.37 19.14 4.91
N PRO A 72 23.32 19.39 5.83
CA PRO A 72 24.61 19.93 5.45
C PRO A 72 25.35 18.94 4.57
N GLU A 73 26.19 19.46 3.66
CA GLU A 73 27.06 18.63 2.86
C GLU A 73 27.97 17.80 3.78
N ARG A 74 27.92 16.47 3.63
CA ARG A 74 28.78 15.56 4.40
C ARG A 74 30.10 15.38 3.68
N GLN A 75 31.20 15.42 4.44
CA GLN A 75 32.51 15.05 3.94
C GLN A 75 32.45 13.64 3.35
N ARG A 76 32.89 13.50 2.09
CA ARG A 76 33.05 12.20 1.46
C ARG A 76 34.31 11.56 2.01
N TRP A 77 34.15 10.40 2.63
CA TRP A 77 35.26 9.55 3.02
C TRP A 77 35.70 8.71 1.83
N PRO A 78 36.99 8.35 1.72
CA PRO A 78 37.42 7.33 0.77
C PRO A 78 36.63 6.04 1.02
N VAL A 79 36.36 5.30 -0.06
CA VAL A 79 35.73 3.98 0.04
C VAL A 79 36.66 3.10 0.89
N PRO A 80 36.17 2.50 2.00
CA PRO A 80 36.98 1.60 2.80
C PRO A 80 37.40 0.38 1.97
N GLU A 81 38.54 -0.20 2.29
CA GLU A 81 38.94 -1.47 1.68
C GLU A 81 37.85 -2.53 1.95
N PRO A 82 37.50 -3.36 0.96
CA PRO A 82 36.58 -4.47 1.17
C PRO A 82 37.05 -5.37 2.33
N ILE A 83 36.11 -5.87 3.11
CA ILE A 83 36.40 -6.89 4.12
C ILE A 83 36.90 -8.13 3.38
N ASP A 84 38.08 -8.61 3.76
CA ASP A 84 38.59 -9.90 3.33
C ASP A 84 37.84 -11.00 4.10
N PHE A 85 37.12 -11.84 3.36
CA PHE A 85 36.40 -13.00 3.92
C PHE A 85 37.18 -14.31 3.76
N ASP A 86 38.26 -14.31 2.99
CA ASP A 86 39.05 -15.48 2.65
C ASP A 86 40.21 -15.70 3.62
N THR A 87 40.69 -14.63 4.26
CA THR A 87 41.76 -14.71 5.27
C THR A 87 41.18 -14.74 6.69
N PRO A 88 41.38 -15.83 7.46
CA PRO A 88 40.98 -15.87 8.86
C PRO A 88 41.76 -14.86 9.70
N ASP A 89 41.07 -14.02 10.46
CA ASP A 89 41.62 -12.88 11.22
C ASP A 89 42.30 -13.32 12.55
N TYR A 90 43.05 -14.44 12.56
CA TYR A 90 43.56 -15.08 13.79
C TYR A 90 44.83 -14.46 14.40
N ASP A 91 45.45 -13.43 13.81
CA ASP A 91 46.74 -12.87 14.27
C ASP A 91 46.72 -11.34 14.54
N ARG A 92 45.61 -10.79 15.05
CA ARG A 92 45.57 -9.42 15.63
C ARG A 92 45.40 -9.43 17.14
#